data_AF-A0A5C9EEL3-F1
#
_entry.id   AF-A0A5C9EEL3-F1
#
_cell.length_a   1.000
_cell.length_b   1.000
_cell.length_c   1.000
_cell.angle_alpha   90.00
_cell.angle_beta   90.00
_cell.angle_gamma   90.00
#
_symmetry.space_group_name_H-M   'P 1'
#
loop_
_entity.id
_entity.type
_entity.pdbx_description
1 polymer ?
#
loop_
_entity_poly.entity_id
_entity_poly.type
_entity_poly.pdbx_seq_one_letter_code
_entity_poly.pdbx_strand_id
1 'polypeptide(L)'
;MGLNELETRIFAYLLKNQDVSTSRLTDLFNMDRSSIQRALKTLIDMDLITRKSMSLKQYCHLKNHPSISKRGYLYVYNAMNITSIKKRMSSLLNTWFDSMINKIQHLDSLFDCYEEDGKLC
;
A
#
# COMPACT_ATOMS: atom_id res chain seq x y z
N MET A 1 1.85 -10.02 -3.03
CA MET A 1 1.59 -8.56 -3.09
C MET A 1 1.74 -8.17 -4.55
N GLY A 2 0.67 -7.71 -5.20
CA GLY A 2 0.72 -7.33 -6.62
C GLY A 2 1.43 -5.99 -6.88
N LEU A 3 2.49 -5.68 -6.11
CA LEU A 3 3.23 -4.44 -6.27
C LEU A 3 4.10 -4.52 -7.52
N ASN A 4 4.09 -3.46 -8.33
CA ASN A 4 5.05 -3.34 -9.41
C ASN A 4 6.43 -2.92 -8.89
N GLU A 5 7.42 -2.88 -9.78
CA GLU A 5 8.80 -2.55 -9.42
C GLU A 5 8.93 -1.15 -8.80
N LEU A 6 8.25 -0.15 -9.36
CA LEU A 6 8.29 1.23 -8.87
C LEU A 6 7.70 1.33 -7.46
N GLU A 7 6.53 0.74 -7.23
CA GLU A 7 5.87 0.71 -5.92
C GLU A 7 6.74 0.01 -4.87
N THR A 8 7.36 -1.11 -5.24
CA THR A 8 8.28 -1.85 -4.37
C THR A 8 9.47 -0.98 -3.98
N ARG A 9 10.08 -0.28 -4.94
CA ARG A 9 11.23 0.60 -4.70
C ARG A 9 10.86 1.81 -3.84
N ILE A 10 9.72 2.45 -4.11
CA ILE A 10 9.21 3.57 -3.31
C ILE A 10 8.95 3.10 -1.88
N PHE A 11 8.26 1.98 -1.71
CA PHE A 11 7.96 1.44 -0.38
C PHE A 11 9.23 1.10 0.41
N ALA A 12 10.20 0.42 -0.22
CA ALA A 12 11.48 0.11 0.38
C ALA A 12 12.27 1.37 0.80
N TYR A 13 12.17 2.44 0.02
CA TYR A 13 12.77 3.72 0.38
C TYR A 13 12.08 4.35 1.61
N LEU A 14 10.75 4.33 1.65
CA LEU A 14 9.95 4.87 2.75
C LEU A 14 10.11 4.08 4.06
N LEU A 15 10.48 2.79 4.00
CA LEU A 15 10.83 2.01 5.20
C LEU A 15 12.06 2.57 5.93
N LYS A 16 12.95 3.27 5.23
CA LYS A 16 14.20 3.84 5.78
C LYS A 16 14.14 5.36 5.93
N ASN A 17 13.16 6.02 5.32
CA ASN A 17 13.09 7.47 5.24
C ASN A 17 11.69 7.94 5.63
N GLN A 18 11.62 8.77 6.66
CA GLN A 18 10.38 9.40 7.09
C GLN A 18 10.19 10.78 6.49
N ASP A 19 8.94 11.20 6.44
CA ASP A 19 8.46 12.49 5.99
C ASP A 19 9.01 12.84 4.61
N VAL A 20 8.78 11.95 3.65
CA VAL A 20 9.25 12.10 2.27
C VAL A 20 8.16 12.74 1.43
N SER A 21 8.50 13.78 0.66
CA SER A 21 7.56 14.46 -0.23
C SER A 21 7.46 13.81 -1.61
N THR A 22 6.36 14.05 -2.33
CA THR A 22 6.21 13.59 -3.73
C THR A 22 7.33 14.12 -4.62
N SER A 23 7.75 15.38 -4.46
CA SER A 23 8.84 15.96 -5.25
C SER A 23 10.18 15.26 -5.00
N ARG A 24 10.46 14.89 -3.74
CA ARG A 24 11.68 14.13 -3.45
C ARG A 24 11.68 12.76 -4.14
N LEU A 25 10.53 12.13 -4.24
CA LEU A 25 10.38 10.84 -4.92
C LEU A 25 10.50 10.98 -6.44
N THR A 26 9.95 12.04 -7.04
CA THR A 26 10.12 12.29 -8.48
C THR A 26 11.59 12.48 -8.84
N ASP A 27 12.32 13.26 -8.03
CA ASP A 27 13.75 13.52 -8.24
C ASP A 27 14.59 12.25 -8.06
N LEU A 28 14.28 11.46 -7.02
CA LEU A 28 15.04 10.24 -6.69
C LEU A 28 14.87 9.13 -7.72
N PHE A 29 13.62 8.92 -8.18
CA PHE A 29 13.29 7.82 -9.09
C PHE A 29 13.34 8.24 -10.56
N ASN A 30 13.59 9.52 -10.85
CA ASN A 30 13.54 10.11 -12.19
C ASN A 30 12.23 9.78 -12.91
N MET A 31 11.12 9.93 -12.18
CA MET A 31 9.76 9.63 -12.64
C MET A 31 8.90 10.88 -12.60
N ASP A 32 7.94 10.97 -13.52
CA ASP A 32 6.98 12.06 -13.51
C ASP A 32 6.07 12.01 -12.27
N ARG A 33 5.55 13.17 -11.91
CA ARG A 33 4.71 13.33 -10.72
C ARG A 33 3.46 12.44 -10.75
N SER A 34 2.85 12.22 -11.91
CA SER A 34 1.62 11.43 -12.01
C SER A 34 1.90 9.95 -11.74
N SER A 35 3.05 9.43 -12.20
CA SER A 35 3.47 8.05 -11.95
C SER A 35 3.78 7.82 -10.48
N ILE A 36 4.51 8.74 -9.84
CA ILE A 36 4.76 8.69 -8.39
C ILE A 36 3.44 8.77 -7.61
N GLN A 37 2.52 9.67 -7.97
CA GLN A 37 1.24 9.79 -7.29
C GLN A 37 0.37 8.56 -7.43
N ARG A 38 0.36 7.90 -8.60
CA ARG A 38 -0.33 6.62 -8.80
C ARG A 38 0.26 5.53 -7.90
N ALA A 39 1.58 5.38 -7.89
CA ALA A 39 2.24 4.40 -7.01
C ALA A 39 1.97 4.66 -5.52
N LEU A 40 2.04 5.93 -5.08
CA LEU A 40 1.73 6.31 -3.70
C LEU A 40 0.27 6.03 -3.36
N LYS A 41 -0.67 6.23 -4.29
CA LYS A 41 -2.07 5.88 -4.10
C LYS A 41 -2.25 4.38 -3.91
N THR A 42 -1.66 3.55 -4.78
CA THR A 42 -1.69 2.08 -4.63
C THR A 42 -1.18 1.65 -3.25
N LEU A 43 -0.05 2.22 -2.82
CA LEU A 43 0.55 1.88 -1.52
C LEU A 43 -0.32 2.33 -0.32
N ILE A 44 -1.06 3.43 -0.45
CA ILE A 44 -2.04 3.89 0.56
C ILE A 44 -3.25 2.97 0.58
N ASP A 45 -3.78 2.60 -0.58
CA ASP A 45 -4.95 1.73 -0.70
C ASP A 45 -4.66 0.32 -0.15
N MET A 46 -3.39 -0.12 -0.24
CA MET A 46 -2.88 -1.34 0.41
C MET A 46 -2.50 -1.16 1.89
N ASP A 47 -2.64 0.05 2.43
CA ASP A 47 -2.30 0.44 3.81
C ASP A 47 -0.86 0.07 4.20
N LEU A 48 0.06 0.25 3.24
CA LEU A 48 1.50 0.06 3.43
C LEU A 48 2.18 1.37 3.82
N ILE A 49 1.60 2.50 3.45
CA ILE A 49 2.11 3.83 3.76
C ILE A 49 0.99 4.74 4.24
N THR A 50 1.37 5.78 4.99
CA THR A 50 0.47 6.85 5.43
C THR A 50 0.85 8.17 4.78
N ARG A 51 -0.14 9.05 4.65
CA ARG A 51 0.03 10.41 4.14
C ARG A 51 -0.41 11.40 5.22
N LYS A 52 0.42 12.39 5.52
CA LYS A 52 0.06 13.52 6.40
C LYS A 52 0.38 14.87 5.74
N SER A 53 -0.40 15.89 6.07
CA SER A 53 -0.10 17.27 5.69
C SER A 53 0.98 17.81 6.64
N MET A 54 1.97 18.50 6.10
CA MET A 54 3.05 19.13 6.85
C MET A 54 3.28 20.53 6.31
N SER A 55 3.50 21.50 7.21
CA SER A 55 3.85 22.86 6.77
C SER A 55 5.23 22.88 6.12
N LEU A 56 5.42 23.71 5.10
CA LEU A 56 6.72 23.88 4.43
C LEU A 56 7.83 24.26 5.42
N LYS A 57 7.50 25.10 6.41
CA LYS A 57 8.43 25.50 7.48
C LYS A 57 8.93 24.29 8.28
N GLN A 58 8.02 23.42 8.74
CA GLN A 58 8.39 22.20 9.47
C GLN A 58 9.22 21.26 8.60
N TYR A 59 8.84 21.08 7.34
CA TYR A 59 9.56 20.21 6.41
C TYR A 59 11.00 20.69 6.15
N CYS A 60 11.20 21.99 5.90
CA CYS A 60 12.53 22.57 5.70
C CYS A 60 13.42 22.40 6.93
N HIS A 61 12.87 22.63 8.13
CA HIS A 61 13.59 22.42 9.39
C HIS A 61 14.01 20.95 9.57
N LEU A 62 13.12 19.99 9.27
CA LEU A 62 13.42 18.56 9.39
C LEU A 62 14.48 18.08 8.40
N LYS A 63 14.57 18.69 7.20
CA LYS A 63 15.49 18.29 6.13
C LYS A 63 16.76 19.15 6.08
N ASN A 64 17.03 19.96 7.09
CA ASN A 64 18.18 20.87 7.16
C ASN A 64 18.34 21.76 5.91
N HIS A 65 17.23 22.14 5.28
CA HIS A 65 17.25 23.08 4.17
C HIS A 65 17.19 24.52 4.69
N PRO A 66 17.90 25.47 4.04
CA PRO A 66 17.85 26.87 4.43
C PRO A 66 16.40 27.35 4.48
N SER A 67 16.01 27.90 5.63
CA SER A 67 14.65 28.34 5.95
C SER A 67 14.12 29.23 4.83
N ILE A 68 13.27 28.68 3.97
CA ILE A 68 12.55 29.49 3.00
C ILE A 68 11.37 30.12 3.74
N SER A 69 11.18 31.43 3.60
CA SER A 69 10.00 32.18 4.06
C SER A 69 8.69 31.78 3.36
N LYS A 70 8.61 30.55 2.84
CA LYS A 70 7.46 30.02 2.10
C LYS A 70 6.38 29.56 3.08
N ARG A 71 5.25 30.27 3.04
CA ARG A 71 3.98 29.79 3.59
C ARG A 71 3.42 28.70 2.68
N GLY A 72 2.83 27.66 3.26
CA GLY A 72 2.18 26.58 2.51
C GLY A 72 2.29 25.22 3.19
N TYR A 73 1.58 24.26 2.62
CA TYR A 73 1.52 22.88 3.07
C TYR A 73 1.93 21.93 1.94
N LEU A 74 2.50 20.80 2.32
CA LEU A 74 2.74 19.69 1.41
C LEU A 74 2.33 18.37 2.06
N TYR A 75 2.11 17.37 1.23
CA TYR A 75 1.93 16.01 1.71
C TYR A 75 3.26 15.29 1.82
N VAL A 76 3.49 14.68 2.98
CA VAL A 76 4.61 13.78 3.23
C VAL A 76 4.10 12.37 3.50
N TYR A 77 4.92 11.39 3.14
CA TYR A 77 4.59 9.98 3.17
C TYR A 77 5.55 9.25 4.10
N ASN A 78 5.01 8.27 4.83
CA ASN A 78 5.73 7.42 5.78
C ASN A 78 5.33 5.97 5.58
N ALA A 79 6.28 5.03 5.63
CA ALA A 79 5.94 3.62 5.66
C ALA A 79 5.30 3.24 6.99
N MET A 80 4.37 2.28 6.93
CA MET A 80 3.84 1.62 8.11
C MET A 80 4.92 0.73 8.76
N ASN A 81 4.72 0.39 10.03
CA ASN A 81 5.65 -0.48 10.75
C ASN A 81 5.70 -1.87 10.08
N ILE A 82 6.91 -2.34 9.76
CA ILE A 82 7.11 -3.61 9.04
C ILE A 82 6.57 -4.82 9.82
N THR A 83 6.62 -4.80 11.14
CA THR A 83 6.08 -5.86 12.00
C THR A 83 4.56 -5.92 11.89
N SER A 84 3.89 -4.77 11.90
CA SER A 84 2.44 -4.68 11.69
C SER A 84 2.05 -5.17 10.31
N ILE A 85 2.81 -4.79 9.28
CA ILE A 85 2.59 -5.24 7.90
C ILE A 85 2.72 -6.77 7.78
N LYS A 86 3.79 -7.35 8.34
CA LYS A 86 3.99 -8.81 8.36
C LYS A 86 2.82 -9.54 9.02
N LYS A 87 2.41 -9.09 10.22
CA LYS A 87 1.30 -9.70 10.96
C LYS A 87 0.00 -9.68 10.16
N ARG A 88 -0.30 -8.55 9.51
CA ARG A 88 -1.50 -8.42 8.68
C ARG A 88 -1.44 -9.34 7.46
N MET A 89 -0.29 -9.41 6.78
CA MET A 89 -0.12 -10.29 5.61
C MET A 89 -0.31 -11.75 5.96
N SER A 90 0.29 -12.20 7.07
CA SER A 90 0.05 -13.55 7.59
C SER A 90 -1.43 -13.79 7.89
N SER A 91 -2.10 -12.84 8.53
CA SER A 91 -3.54 -12.94 8.80
C SER A 91 -4.37 -13.07 7.52
N LEU A 92 -4.10 -12.26 6.50
CA LEU A 92 -4.83 -12.31 5.23
C LEU A 92 -4.60 -13.64 4.50
N LEU A 93 -3.38 -14.16 4.52
CA LEU A 93 -3.06 -15.46 3.93
C LEU A 93 -3.79 -16.60 4.64
N ASN A 94 -3.83 -16.58 5.98
CA ASN A 94 -4.56 -17.59 6.74
C ASN A 94 -6.05 -17.54 6.44
N THR A 95 -6.67 -16.34 6.46
CA THR A 95 -8.08 -16.18 6.12
C THR A 95 -8.41 -16.67 4.71
N TRP A 96 -7.56 -16.36 3.73
CA TRP A 96 -7.74 -16.84 2.37
C TRP A 96 -7.59 -18.36 2.29
N PHE A 97 -6.58 -18.92 2.95
CA PHE A 97 -6.35 -20.36 3.00
C PHE A 97 -7.54 -21.10 3.62
N ASP A 98 -8.02 -20.64 4.77
CA ASP A 98 -9.18 -21.21 5.46
C ASP A 98 -10.43 -21.15 4.57
N SER A 99 -10.64 -20.03 3.86
CA SER A 99 -11.74 -19.88 2.91
C SER A 99 -11.64 -20.88 1.75
N MET A 100 -10.43 -21.13 1.24
CA MET A 100 -10.22 -22.10 0.16
C MET A 100 -10.41 -23.53 0.64
N ILE A 101 -9.92 -23.89 1.83
CA ILE A 101 -10.14 -25.20 2.42
C ILE A 101 -11.63 -25.45 2.62
N ASN A 102 -12.37 -24.48 3.17
CA ASN A 102 -13.82 -24.58 3.32
C ASN A 102 -14.51 -24.86 1.97
N LYS A 103 -14.15 -24.11 0.92
CA LYS A 103 -14.69 -24.35 -0.44
C LYS A 103 -14.38 -25.74 -0.99
N ILE A 104 -13.17 -26.26 -0.73
CA ILE A 104 -12.78 -27.61 -1.16
C ILE A 104 -13.57 -28.67 -0.38
N GLN A 105 -13.76 -28.49 0.92
CA GLN A 105 -14.50 -29.44 1.77
C GLN A 105 -15.99 -29.51 1.41
N HIS A 106 -16.56 -28.42 0.94
CA HIS A 106 -17.96 -28.36 0.50
C HIS A 106 -18.08 -28.45 -1.03
N LEU A 107 -17.05 -28.89 -1.74
CA LEU A 107 -17.10 -28.98 -3.20
C LEU A 107 -18.17 -29.97 -3.66
N ASP A 108 -18.38 -31.07 -2.93
CA ASP A 108 -19.38 -32.09 -3.26
C ASP A 108 -20.81 -31.52 -3.23
N SER A 109 -21.07 -30.54 -2.35
CA SER A 109 -22.37 -29.83 -2.28
C SER A 109 -22.70 -28.99 -3.53
N LEU A 110 -21.72 -28.76 -4.42
CA LEU A 110 -21.97 -28.16 -5.73
C LEU A 110 -22.57 -29.16 -6.73
N PHE A 111 -22.37 -30.46 -6.50
CA PHE A 111 -22.83 -31.55 -7.37
C PHE A 111 -24.09 -32.24 -6.81
N ASP A 112 -24.40 -32.08 -5.52
CA ASP A 112 -25.62 -32.64 -4.90
C ASP A 112 -26.91 -32.14 -5.58
N CYS A 113 -26.88 -31.00 -6.27
CA CYS A 113 -28.00 -30.49 -7.08
C CYS A 113 -28.14 -31.16 -8.48
N TYR A 114 -27.26 -32.11 -8.84
CA TYR A 114 -27.18 -32.66 -10.20
C TYR A 114 -27.76 -34.06 -10.36
N GLU A 115 -28.04 -34.79 -9.27
CA GLU A 115 -28.45 -36.21 -9.35
C GLU A 115 -29.96 -36.49 -9.21
N GLU A 116 -30.79 -35.53 -8.81
CA GLU A 116 -32.26 -35.71 -8.84
C GLU A 116 -32.90 -34.89 -9.98
N ASP A 117 -33.17 -35.58 -11.10
CA ASP A 117 -34.13 -35.20 -12.14
C ASP A 117 -33.83 -34.00 -13.07
N GLY A 118 -32.55 -33.65 -13.29
CA GLY A 118 -32.18 -32.78 -14.42
C GLY A 118 -32.85 -31.40 -14.45
N LYS A 119 -33.38 -30.94 -13.32
CA LYS A 119 -33.93 -29.59 -13.14
C LYS A 119 -33.04 -28.85 -12.15
N LEU A 120 -32.56 -27.70 -12.58
CA LEU A 120 -31.90 -26.73 -11.70
C LEU A 120 -32.90 -26.26 -10.64
N CYS A 121 -32.45 -26.21 -9.38
CA CYS A 121 -33.08 -25.41 -8.33
C CYS A 121 -33.27 -23.96 -8.78
#